data_AF-X1MW28-F1
#
_entry.id   AF-X1MW28-F1
#
_cell.length_a   1.000
_cell.length_b   1.000
_cell.length_c   1.000
_cell.angle_alpha   90.00
_cell.angle_beta   90.00
_cell.angle_gamma   90.00
#
_symmetry.space_group_name_H-M   'P 1'
#
loop_
_entity.id
_entity.type
_entity.pdbx_description
1 polymer ?
#
loop_
_entity_poly.entity_id
_entity_poly.type
_entity_poly.pdbx_seq_one_letter_code
_entity_poly.pdbx_strand_id
1 'polypeptide(L)'
;MFKKIKYLTAIILIAVGNFAYGFKTATDTIPISEEIHLLNFKSNLDSLVHMWYVQHNRKQDSLQLSEIIDNDSLIPDFPDSVYVERIGKIPSVVDLQYNRIVRNFINVYTKERRENLEAMLGLTDFYFPVFKEIFDIYGLPTELVYMTIVESALNPRAVSR
;
A
#
# COMPACT_ATOMS: atom_id res chain seq x y z
N MET A 1 26.23 -32.31 -51.22
CA MET A 1 26.15 -32.25 -49.74
C MET A 1 25.84 -30.85 -49.18
N PHE A 2 26.28 -29.76 -49.82
CA PHE A 2 26.14 -28.37 -49.33
C PHE A 2 24.73 -27.74 -49.34
N LYS A 3 23.77 -28.27 -50.11
CA LYS A 3 22.39 -27.72 -50.13
C LYS A 3 21.66 -27.93 -48.81
N LYS A 4 21.84 -29.06 -48.12
CA LYS A 4 21.17 -29.37 -46.84
C LYS A 4 21.59 -28.43 -45.69
N ILE A 5 22.86 -28.01 -45.67
CA ILE A 5 23.39 -27.05 -44.67
C ILE A 5 22.71 -25.67 -44.79
N LYS A 6 22.45 -25.20 -46.02
CA LYS A 6 21.83 -23.88 -46.25
C LYS A 6 20.38 -23.81 -45.79
N TYR A 7 19.64 -24.92 -45.91
CA TYR A 7 18.26 -24.99 -45.40
C TYR A 7 18.23 -25.04 -43.87
N LEU A 8 19.21 -25.68 -43.22
CA LEU A 8 19.29 -25.75 -41.76
C LEU A 8 19.55 -24.36 -41.14
N THR A 9 20.45 -23.57 -41.73
CA THR A 9 20.72 -22.19 -41.26
C THR A 9 19.53 -21.26 -41.48
N ALA A 10 18.75 -21.47 -42.55
CA ALA A 10 17.54 -20.68 -42.81
C ALA A 10 16.43 -20.97 -41.79
N ILE A 11 16.27 -22.24 -41.37
CA ILE A 11 15.28 -22.63 -40.35
C ILE A 11 15.64 -22.05 -38.99
N ILE A 12 16.92 -22.04 -38.61
CA ILE A 12 17.38 -21.43 -37.36
C ILE A 12 17.11 -19.92 -37.36
N LEU A 13 17.34 -19.22 -38.47
CA LEU A 13 17.07 -17.78 -38.58
C LEU A 13 15.58 -17.44 -38.44
N ILE A 14 14.70 -18.29 -39.00
CA ILE A 14 13.23 -18.14 -38.89
C ILE A 14 12.76 -18.46 -37.46
N ALA A 15 13.38 -19.43 -36.78
CA ALA A 15 13.05 -19.76 -35.39
C ALA A 15 13.49 -18.65 -34.41
N VAL A 16 14.67 -18.07 -34.59
CA VAL A 16 15.15 -16.93 -33.78
C VAL A 16 14.33 -15.67 -34.05
N GLY A 17 13.93 -15.43 -35.30
CA GLY A 17 13.05 -14.33 -35.67
C GLY A 17 11.69 -14.42 -34.98
N ASN A 18 11.08 -15.61 -34.91
CA ASN A 18 9.78 -15.81 -34.25
C ASN A 18 9.84 -15.72 -32.71
N PHE A 19 11.00 -15.97 -32.10
CA PHE A 19 11.15 -15.85 -30.63
C PHE A 19 11.21 -14.38 -30.18
N ALA A 20 11.66 -13.46 -31.03
CA ALA A 20 11.76 -12.04 -30.71
C ALA A 20 10.40 -11.29 -30.72
N TYR A 21 9.36 -11.84 -31.37
CA TYR A 21 8.04 -11.20 -31.47
C TYR A 21 7.06 -11.60 -30.34
N GLY A 22 7.53 -12.34 -29.32
CA GLY A 22 6.67 -12.99 -28.34
C GLY A 22 6.70 -12.48 -26.90
N PHE A 23 7.47 -11.44 -26.55
CA PHE A 23 7.47 -10.91 -25.17
C PHE A 23 6.67 -9.60 -25.08
N LYS A 24 5.35 -9.73 -25.14
CA LYS A 24 4.44 -8.69 -24.65
C LYS A 24 4.42 -8.85 -23.13
N THR A 25 5.07 -7.95 -22.38
CA THR A 25 4.82 -7.83 -20.95
C THR A 25 3.34 -7.48 -20.78
N ALA A 26 2.55 -8.43 -20.29
CA ALA A 26 1.22 -8.12 -19.80
C ALA A 26 1.42 -7.07 -18.69
N THR A 27 0.88 -5.88 -18.89
CA THR A 27 0.72 -4.94 -17.80
C THR A 27 -0.39 -5.53 -16.92
N ASP A 28 0.00 -6.26 -15.87
CA ASP A 28 -0.90 -6.89 -14.89
C ASP A 28 -1.69 -5.88 -14.02
N THR A 29 -1.71 -4.61 -14.44
CA THR A 29 -2.40 -3.53 -13.74
C THR A 29 -3.64 -3.13 -14.54
N ILE A 30 -4.81 -3.31 -13.94
CA ILE A 30 -6.07 -2.74 -14.44
C ILE A 30 -5.96 -1.21 -14.38
N PRO A 31 -6.11 -0.47 -15.50
CA PRO A 31 -5.93 0.97 -15.50
C PRO A 31 -7.27 1.67 -15.24
N ILE A 32 -7.94 1.45 -14.11
CA ILE A 32 -9.13 2.20 -13.69
C ILE A 32 -9.18 2.21 -12.15
N SER A 33 -9.39 3.40 -11.55
CA SER A 33 -9.81 3.70 -10.16
C SER A 33 -8.78 4.18 -9.12
N GLU A 34 -7.47 4.14 -9.38
CA GLU A 34 -6.45 4.56 -8.38
C GLU A 34 -6.64 6.00 -7.89
N GLU A 35 -6.90 6.94 -8.79
CA GLU A 35 -7.06 8.35 -8.44
C GLU A 35 -8.34 8.57 -7.61
N ILE A 36 -9.44 7.91 -7.97
CA ILE A 36 -10.72 8.01 -7.24
C ILE A 36 -10.62 7.38 -5.85
N HIS A 37 -10.03 6.18 -5.73
CA HIS A 37 -9.82 5.54 -4.43
C HIS A 37 -8.89 6.36 -3.55
N LEU A 38 -7.81 6.90 -4.11
CA LEU A 38 -6.89 7.76 -3.37
C LEU A 38 -7.57 9.05 -2.90
N LEU A 39 -8.43 9.66 -3.72
CA LEU A 39 -9.19 10.85 -3.35
C LEU A 39 -10.22 10.56 -2.26
N ASN A 40 -10.96 9.46 -2.36
CA ASN A 40 -11.94 9.04 -1.35
C ASN A 40 -11.24 8.76 -0.01
N PHE A 41 -10.18 7.95 -0.05
CA PHE A 41 -9.36 7.65 1.11
C PHE A 41 -8.78 8.93 1.74
N LYS A 42 -8.23 9.84 0.93
CA LYS A 42 -7.73 11.14 1.40
C LYS A 42 -8.82 11.94 2.11
N SER A 43 -10.02 12.02 1.54
CA SER A 43 -11.13 12.75 2.18
C SER A 43 -11.56 12.12 3.50
N ASN A 44 -11.54 10.78 3.59
CA ASN A 44 -11.84 10.05 4.82
C ASN A 44 -10.79 10.31 5.90
N LEU A 45 -9.50 10.31 5.54
CA LEU A 45 -8.41 10.67 6.46
C LEU A 45 -8.52 12.11 6.97
N ASP A 46 -8.75 13.07 6.07
CA ASP A 46 -8.85 14.48 6.45
C ASP A 46 -10.04 14.68 7.43
N SER A 47 -11.16 13.99 7.19
CA SER A 47 -12.31 13.99 8.11
C SER A 47 -12.00 13.35 9.46
N LEU A 48 -11.22 12.26 9.47
CA LEU A 48 -10.86 11.53 10.68
C LEU A 48 -9.92 12.36 11.56
N VAL A 49 -8.90 12.95 10.94
CA VAL A 49 -7.93 13.80 11.63
C VAL A 49 -8.61 15.02 12.23
N HIS A 50 -9.53 15.63 11.48
CA HIS A 50 -10.36 16.71 12.02
C HIS A 50 -11.15 16.27 13.26
N MET A 51 -11.80 15.10 13.20
CA MET A 51 -12.53 14.55 14.35
C MET A 51 -11.60 14.26 15.53
N TRP A 52 -10.42 13.67 15.29
CA TRP A 52 -9.42 13.38 16.31
C TRP A 52 -8.94 14.67 17.00
N TYR A 53 -8.59 15.71 16.24
CA TYR A 53 -8.21 17.01 16.79
C TYR A 53 -9.33 17.64 17.61
N VAL A 54 -10.57 17.65 17.11
CA VAL A 54 -11.72 18.16 17.88
C VAL A 54 -11.91 17.39 19.18
N GLN A 55 -11.71 16.06 19.17
CA GLN A 55 -11.83 15.22 20.36
C GLN A 55 -10.68 15.44 21.36
N HIS A 56 -9.44 15.60 20.88
CA HIS A 56 -8.25 15.74 21.72
C HIS A 56 -8.09 17.16 22.30
N ASN A 57 -8.48 18.19 21.54
CA ASN A 57 -8.53 19.57 22.05
C ASN A 57 -9.57 19.77 23.17
N ARG A 58 -10.55 18.86 23.31
CA ARG A 58 -11.48 18.89 24.46
C ARG A 58 -10.87 18.36 25.76
N LYS A 59 -9.70 17.71 25.71
CA LYS A 59 -8.98 17.18 26.89
C LYS A 59 -7.70 17.94 27.23
N GLN A 60 -7.13 18.69 26.30
CA GLN A 60 -5.89 19.45 26.50
C GLN A 60 -6.16 20.92 26.81
N ASP A 61 -6.64 21.22 28.03
CA ASP A 61 -6.31 22.52 28.61
C ASP A 61 -4.84 22.45 29.04
N SER A 62 -3.98 23.11 28.27
CA SER A 62 -2.56 23.42 28.54
C SER A 62 -1.57 22.25 28.66
N LEU A 63 -0.94 21.88 27.54
CA LEU A 63 0.43 21.34 27.55
C LEU A 63 1.28 22.16 26.59
N GLN A 64 2.29 22.82 27.15
CA GLN A 64 3.26 23.64 26.43
C GLN A 64 4.10 22.73 25.53
N LEU A 65 4.06 22.99 24.23
CA LEU A 65 4.89 22.34 23.23
C LEU A 65 6.31 22.91 23.35
N SER A 66 7.20 22.25 24.10
CA SER A 66 8.62 22.59 24.10
C SER A 66 9.24 22.13 22.78
N GLU A 67 9.86 23.07 22.04
CA GLU A 67 10.69 22.82 20.86
C GLU A 67 11.87 21.91 21.21
N ILE A 68 11.67 20.60 21.15
CA ILE A 68 12.76 19.66 20.97
C ILE A 68 12.82 19.43 19.47
N ILE A 69 13.88 19.91 18.82
CA ILE A 69 14.17 19.55 17.43
C ILE A 69 14.57 18.08 17.47
N ASP A 70 13.57 17.21 17.47
CA ASP A 70 13.73 15.77 17.47
C ASP A 70 14.20 15.32 16.08
N ASN A 71 15.21 14.44 16.06
CA ASN A 71 15.65 13.72 14.86
C ASN A 71 14.50 12.95 14.17
N ASP A 72 13.34 12.83 14.82
CA ASP A 72 12.09 12.28 14.29
C ASP A 72 11.48 13.12 13.15
N SER A 73 11.92 14.37 12.99
CA SER A 73 11.53 15.22 11.85
C SER A 73 12.17 14.81 10.52
N LEU A 74 13.24 14.00 10.53
CA LEU A 74 13.87 13.53 9.30
C LEU A 74 13.14 12.29 8.80
N ILE A 75 12.46 12.41 7.65
CA ILE A 75 11.76 11.28 7.04
C ILE A 75 12.79 10.36 6.39
N PRO A 76 13.01 9.14 6.92
CA PRO A 76 14.05 8.26 6.42
C PRO A 76 13.66 7.73 5.03
N ASP A 77 14.61 7.79 4.09
CA ASP A 77 14.48 7.14 2.80
C ASP A 77 15.35 5.89 2.76
N PHE A 78 14.84 4.83 2.14
CA PHE A 78 15.49 3.54 2.07
C PHE A 78 15.63 3.08 0.61
N PRO A 79 16.67 2.32 0.26
CA PRO A 79 16.77 1.72 -1.06
C PRO A 79 15.70 0.65 -1.25
N ASP A 80 15.35 0.40 -2.50
CA ASP A 80 14.32 -0.54 -2.95
C ASP A 80 14.47 -1.94 -2.35
N SER A 81 15.71 -2.42 -2.25
CA SER A 81 16.05 -3.72 -1.68
C SER A 81 15.53 -3.89 -0.25
N VAL A 82 15.55 -2.82 0.54
CA VAL A 82 15.06 -2.83 1.92
C VAL A 82 13.54 -2.94 1.95
N TYR A 83 12.83 -2.26 1.05
CA TYR A 83 11.38 -2.39 0.96
C TYR A 83 10.95 -3.80 0.52
N VAL A 84 11.64 -4.38 -0.46
CA VAL A 84 11.39 -5.76 -0.91
C VAL A 84 11.59 -6.74 0.25
N GLU A 85 12.69 -6.60 0.99
CA GLU A 85 12.97 -7.45 2.15
C GLU A 85 11.89 -7.30 3.24
N ARG A 86 11.50 -6.07 3.57
CA ARG A 86 10.49 -5.80 4.60
C ARG A 86 9.12 -6.36 4.22
N ILE A 87 8.69 -6.18 2.97
CA ILE A 87 7.43 -6.72 2.46
C ILE A 87 7.44 -8.25 2.51
N GLY A 88 8.55 -8.88 2.13
CA GLY A 88 8.69 -10.35 2.20
C GLY A 88 8.68 -10.93 3.62
N LYS A 89 8.88 -10.12 4.65
CA LYS A 89 8.80 -10.52 6.06
C LYS A 89 7.40 -10.37 6.67
N ILE A 90 6.47 -9.72 5.97
CA ILE A 90 5.11 -9.52 6.48
C ILE A 90 4.38 -10.87 6.43
N PRO A 91 3.87 -11.37 7.57
CA PRO A 91 3.01 -12.55 7.56
C PRO A 91 1.69 -12.15 6.89
N SER A 92 1.43 -12.72 5.72
CA SER A 92 0.22 -12.46 4.92
C SER A 92 -0.20 -13.72 4.21
N VAL A 93 -1.49 -14.01 4.21
CA VAL A 93 -2.11 -15.08 3.41
C VAL A 93 -2.04 -14.77 1.91
N VAL A 94 -1.99 -13.48 1.55
CA VAL A 94 -1.89 -13.01 0.16
C VAL A 94 -0.43 -12.70 -0.20
N ASP A 95 -0.02 -13.05 -1.41
CA ASP A 95 1.31 -12.71 -1.95
C ASP A 95 1.46 -11.18 -2.10
N LEU A 96 2.41 -10.59 -1.37
CA LEU A 96 2.66 -9.15 -1.37
C LEU A 96 3.83 -8.85 -2.31
N GLN A 97 3.54 -8.28 -3.47
CA GLN A 97 4.54 -7.95 -4.48
C GLN A 97 4.98 -6.49 -4.40
N TYR A 98 6.29 -6.27 -4.50
CA TYR A 98 6.84 -4.92 -4.61
C TYR A 98 6.91 -4.47 -6.06
N ASN A 99 6.27 -3.35 -6.37
CA ASN A 99 6.29 -2.72 -7.69
C ASN A 99 6.28 -1.18 -7.56
N ARG A 100 6.31 -0.47 -8.69
CA ARG A 100 6.34 1.00 -8.70
C ARG A 100 5.10 1.64 -8.05
N ILE A 101 3.94 1.01 -8.20
CA ILE A 101 2.68 1.50 -7.63
C ILE A 101 2.74 1.38 -6.11
N VAL A 102 3.12 0.21 -5.60
CA VAL A 102 3.30 -0.05 -4.16
C VAL A 102 4.32 0.92 -3.57
N ARG A 103 5.46 1.15 -4.23
CA ARG A 103 6.42 2.19 -3.82
C ARG A 103 5.77 3.56 -3.67
N ASN A 104 4.98 3.99 -4.65
CA ASN A 104 4.36 5.30 -4.63
C ASN A 104 3.41 5.44 -3.45
N PHE A 105 2.59 4.41 -3.19
CA PHE A 105 1.72 4.40 -2.01
C PHE A 105 2.52 4.41 -0.71
N ILE A 106 3.60 3.63 -0.60
CA ILE A 106 4.49 3.69 0.57
C ILE A 106 4.95 5.13 0.80
N ASN A 107 5.44 5.82 -0.23
CA ASN A 107 5.86 7.22 -0.12
C ASN A 107 4.73 8.16 0.32
N VAL A 108 3.53 8.02 -0.23
CA VAL A 108 2.37 8.84 0.17
C VAL A 108 2.09 8.66 1.66
N TYR A 109 2.08 7.42 2.15
CA TYR A 109 1.77 7.11 3.53
C TYR A 109 2.89 7.46 4.52
N THR A 110 4.15 7.29 4.13
CA THR A 110 5.28 7.55 5.03
C THR A 110 5.79 8.99 4.97
N LYS A 111 5.56 9.71 3.86
CA LYS A 111 6.08 11.07 3.65
C LYS A 111 4.98 12.12 3.63
N GLU A 112 4.03 12.02 2.71
CA GLU A 112 3.05 13.10 2.46
C GLU A 112 1.89 13.12 3.47
N ARG A 113 1.48 11.96 3.97
CA ARG A 113 0.28 11.79 4.82
C ARG A 113 0.63 11.29 6.21
N ARG A 114 1.85 11.57 6.69
CA ARG A 114 2.38 11.04 7.96
C ARG A 114 1.49 11.42 9.14
N GLU A 115 1.12 12.69 9.30
CA GLU A 115 0.25 13.16 10.38
C GLU A 115 -1.11 12.44 10.39
N ASN A 116 -1.70 12.25 9.21
CA ASN A 116 -2.96 11.55 9.08
C ASN A 116 -2.82 10.06 9.41
N LEU A 117 -1.72 9.43 8.98
CA LEU A 117 -1.41 8.05 9.28
C LEU A 117 -1.16 7.84 10.77
N GLU A 118 -0.51 8.77 11.46
CA GLU A 118 -0.27 8.74 12.91
C GLU A 118 -1.59 8.75 13.69
N ALA A 119 -2.52 9.65 13.34
CA ALA A 119 -3.86 9.66 13.94
C ALA A 119 -4.61 8.35 13.69
N MET A 120 -4.50 7.79 12.48
CA MET A 120 -5.13 6.53 12.12
C MET A 120 -4.51 5.34 12.87
N LEU A 121 -3.17 5.31 13.05
CA LEU A 121 -2.48 4.30 13.86
C LEU A 121 -2.99 4.32 15.31
N GLY A 122 -3.21 5.49 15.90
CA GLY A 122 -3.80 5.59 17.24
C GLY A 122 -5.22 4.99 17.33
N LEU A 123 -6.00 5.02 16.24
CA LEU A 123 -7.31 4.36 16.19
C LEU A 123 -7.23 2.85 16.00
N THR A 124 -6.16 2.34 15.39
CA THR A 124 -5.98 0.89 15.22
C THR A 124 -5.96 0.18 16.57
N ASP A 125 -5.32 0.76 17.59
CA ASP A 125 -5.27 0.21 18.94
C ASP A 125 -6.66 0.03 19.57
N PHE A 126 -7.62 0.86 19.19
CA PHE A 126 -9.00 0.78 19.68
C PHE A 126 -9.87 -0.17 18.84
N TYR A 127 -9.82 -0.08 17.51
CA TYR A 127 -10.74 -0.82 16.64
C TYR A 127 -10.26 -2.23 16.27
N PHE A 128 -8.95 -2.46 16.14
CA PHE A 128 -8.45 -3.76 15.71
C PHE A 128 -8.80 -4.90 16.68
N PRO A 129 -8.71 -4.75 18.02
CA PRO A 129 -9.13 -5.82 18.92
C PRO A 129 -10.59 -6.25 18.68
N VAL A 130 -11.49 -5.29 18.48
CA VAL A 130 -12.91 -5.55 18.19
C VAL A 130 -13.09 -6.28 16.87
N PHE A 131 -12.41 -5.83 15.81
CA PHE A 131 -12.51 -6.48 14.50
C PHE A 131 -11.91 -7.89 14.51
N LYS A 132 -10.78 -8.09 15.19
CA LYS A 132 -10.13 -9.40 15.29
C LYS A 132 -11.00 -10.41 16.03
N GLU A 133 -11.63 -10.01 17.13
CA GLU A 133 -12.59 -10.88 17.84
C GLU A 133 -13.73 -11.32 16.91
N ILE A 134 -14.30 -10.40 16.14
CA ILE A 134 -15.34 -10.72 15.15
C ILE A 134 -14.77 -11.66 14.08
N PHE A 135 -13.58 -11.38 13.55
CA PHE A 135 -12.98 -12.19 12.50
C PHE A 135 -12.68 -13.61 12.99
N ASP A 136 -12.22 -13.77 14.22
CA ASP A 136 -11.99 -15.06 14.85
C ASP A 136 -13.31 -15.86 14.97
N ILE A 137 -14.42 -15.22 15.33
CA ILE A 137 -15.76 -15.85 15.38
C ILE A 137 -16.18 -16.37 13.99
N TYR A 138 -15.90 -15.62 12.93
CA TYR A 138 -16.23 -15.98 11.55
C TYR A 138 -15.15 -16.80 10.83
N GLY A 139 -14.03 -17.11 11.51
CA GLY A 139 -12.90 -17.82 10.91
C GLY A 139 -12.21 -17.06 9.77
N LEU A 140 -12.24 -15.73 9.80
CA LEU A 140 -11.62 -14.87 8.79
C LEU A 140 -10.13 -14.63 9.12
N PRO A 141 -9.26 -14.45 8.10
CA PRO A 141 -7.87 -14.09 8.33
C PRO A 141 -7.75 -12.76 9.08
N THR A 142 -7.00 -12.75 10.17
CA THR A 142 -6.79 -11.58 11.02
C THR A 142 -6.18 -10.39 10.26
N GLU A 143 -5.43 -10.65 9.19
CA GLU A 143 -4.80 -9.64 8.32
C GLU A 143 -5.81 -8.85 7.49
N LEU A 144 -7.01 -9.39 7.25
CA LEU A 144 -8.03 -8.70 6.46
C LEU A 144 -8.51 -7.40 7.17
N VAL A 145 -8.22 -7.24 8.46
CA VAL A 145 -8.52 -6.02 9.22
C VAL A 145 -7.86 -4.80 8.59
N TYR A 146 -6.70 -4.94 7.95
CA TYR A 146 -6.01 -3.82 7.30
C TYR A 146 -6.78 -3.29 6.07
N MET A 147 -7.73 -4.04 5.51
CA MET A 147 -8.61 -3.50 4.45
C MET A 147 -9.52 -2.39 4.95
N THR A 148 -9.91 -2.42 6.23
CA THR A 148 -10.75 -1.38 6.82
C THR A 148 -10.07 0.00 6.81
N ILE A 149 -8.73 0.02 6.81
CA ILE A 149 -7.93 1.23 6.62
C ILE A 149 -8.11 1.75 5.20
N VAL A 150 -7.92 0.90 4.19
CA VAL A 150 -7.97 1.31 2.78
C VAL A 150 -9.38 1.79 2.38
N GLU A 151 -10.41 1.13 2.90
CA GLU A 151 -11.81 1.41 2.55
C GLU A 151 -12.34 2.70 3.20
N SER A 152 -12.19 2.83 4.51
CA SER A 152 -12.84 3.92 5.27
C SER A 152 -11.92 4.64 6.24
N ALA A 153 -10.62 4.33 6.23
CA ALA A 153 -9.67 4.79 7.24
C ALA A 153 -10.17 4.51 8.67
N LEU A 154 -10.84 3.38 8.92
CA LEU A 154 -11.45 3.04 10.22
C LEU A 154 -12.61 3.96 10.65
N ASN A 155 -13.27 4.65 9.71
CA ASN A 155 -14.46 5.43 10.01
C ASN A 155 -15.71 4.52 10.07
N PRO A 156 -16.31 4.26 11.25
CA PRO A 156 -17.49 3.40 11.38
C PRO A 156 -18.77 4.05 10.82
N ARG A 157 -18.73 5.34 10.52
CA ARG A 157 -19.86 6.11 9.94
C ARG A 157 -19.73 6.27 8.43
N ALA A 158 -18.69 5.71 7.80
CA ALA A 158 -18.54 5.76 6.36
C ALA A 158 -19.66 4.95 5.69
N VAL A 159 -20.37 5.61 4.78
CA VAL A 159 -21.43 5.00 3.97
C VAL A 159 -21.08 5.16 2.50
N SER A 160 -21.20 4.08 1.74
CA SER A 160 -21.11 4.13 0.27
C SER A 160 -22.31 4.91 -0.27
N ARG A 161 -22.07 5.81 -1.23
CA ARG A 161 -23.11 6.56 -1.95
C ARG A 161 -23.26 6.03 -3.36
#